data_AF-A0A139CU91-F1
#
_entry.id   AF-A0A139CU91-F1
#
_cell.length_a   1.000
_cell.length_b   1.000
_cell.length_c   1.000
_cell.angle_alpha   90.00
_cell.angle_beta   90.00
_cell.angle_gamma   90.00
#
_symmetry.space_group_name_H-M   'P 1'
#
loop_
_entity.id
_entity.type
_entity.pdbx_description
1 polymer ?
#
loop_
_entity_poly.entity_id
_entity_poly.type
_entity_poly.pdbx_seq_one_letter_code
_entity_poly.pdbx_strand_id
1 'polypeptide(L)'
;MAIKDYLNWKVIVGVLVLLIVFSAGAIKYTERPEFCRSCHVMEDAYQSWQTTTHKDENCLECHADEGLIGLVKVKLAGTKQLYQVVTNNVPEKIEAHVPSERCIKCHEEVNKVSKVGSIKIPHQNHMEKGLECTTCHADVVHAESLKSTKPDMNTCAKCHDVKDINKCAQCHG
;
A
#
# COMPACT_ATOMS: atom_id res chain seq x y z
N MET A 1 -19.97 44.40 35.61
CA MET A 1 -20.23 44.10 34.18
C MET A 1 -20.00 42.61 33.99
N ALA A 2 -21.10 41.86 33.93
CA ALA A 2 -21.09 40.41 33.98
C ALA A 2 -20.77 39.82 32.61
N ILE A 3 -19.58 39.24 32.47
CA ILE A 3 -19.23 38.31 31.40
C ILE A 3 -19.86 36.96 31.75
N LYS A 4 -21.18 36.91 31.87
CA LYS A 4 -21.95 35.68 32.02
C LYS A 4 -23.00 35.74 30.91
N ASP A 5 -23.05 34.69 30.09
CA ASP A 5 -24.12 34.42 29.11
C ASP A 5 -23.90 34.79 27.63
N TYR A 6 -22.66 34.77 27.10
CA TYR A 6 -22.46 34.91 25.63
C TYR A 6 -21.94 33.71 24.87
N LEU A 7 -21.48 32.65 25.55
CA LEU A 7 -21.19 31.38 24.89
C LEU A 7 -22.34 30.41 25.16
N ASN A 8 -23.45 30.65 24.47
CA ASN A 8 -24.62 29.77 24.47
C ASN A 8 -24.11 28.35 24.18
N TRP A 9 -24.31 27.43 25.12
CA TRP A 9 -23.83 26.04 25.01
C TRP A 9 -24.23 25.40 23.67
N LYS A 10 -25.38 25.79 23.10
CA LYS A 10 -25.82 25.35 21.76
C LYS A 10 -24.88 25.82 20.64
N VAL A 11 -24.33 27.03 20.74
CA VAL A 11 -23.34 27.57 19.78
C VAL A 11 -22.03 26.81 19.91
N ILE A 12 -21.56 26.50 21.12
CA ILE A 12 -20.35 25.70 21.35
C ILE A 12 -20.50 24.32 20.72
N VAL A 13 -21.61 23.64 21.03
CA VAL A 13 -21.91 22.31 20.49
C VAL A 13 -22.03 22.37 18.97
N GLY A 14 -22.71 23.39 18.42
CA GLY A 14 -22.81 23.59 16.98
C GLY A 14 -21.45 23.73 16.30
N VAL A 15 -20.55 24.55 16.86
CA VAL A 15 -19.18 24.73 16.34
C VAL A 15 -18.38 23.44 16.44
N LEU A 16 -18.44 22.73 17.57
CA LEU A 16 -17.73 21.46 17.75
C LEU A 16 -18.19 20.40 16.76
N VAL A 17 -19.50 20.27 16.54
CA VAL A 17 -20.06 19.35 15.54
C VAL A 17 -19.58 19.72 14.14
N LEU A 18 -19.61 21.00 13.78
CA LEU A 18 -19.10 21.45 12.48
C LEU A 18 -17.61 21.14 12.30
N LEU A 19 -16.79 21.37 13.33
CA LEU A 19 -15.36 21.05 13.30
C LEU A 19 -15.11 19.56 13.13
N ILE A 20 -15.86 18.70 13.82
CA ILE A 20 -15.75 17.24 13.70
C ILE A 20 -16.14 16.79 12.29
N VAL A 21 -17.27 17.26 11.77
CA VAL A 21 -17.74 16.91 10.41
C VAL A 21 -16.75 17.38 9.36
N PHE A 22 -16.25 18.61 9.47
CA PHE A 22 -15.25 19.15 8.55
C PHE A 22 -13.95 18.34 8.61
N SER A 23 -13.47 18.02 9.81
CA SER A 23 -12.24 17.23 10.00
C SER A 23 -12.40 15.82 9.43
N ALA A 24 -13.53 15.16 9.64
CA ALA A 24 -13.82 13.85 9.05
C ALA A 24 -13.84 13.90 7.51
N GLY A 25 -14.44 14.95 6.94
CA GLY A 25 -14.43 15.19 5.49
C GLY A 25 -13.02 15.42 4.94
N ALA A 26 -12.21 16.24 5.62
CA ALA A 26 -10.82 16.47 5.25
C ALA A 26 -9.99 15.18 5.32
N ILE A 27 -10.18 14.39 6.39
CA ILE A 27 -9.55 13.08 6.55
C ILE A 27 -9.87 12.19 5.35
N LYS A 28 -11.16 12.02 5.01
CA LYS A 28 -11.59 11.19 3.87
C LYS A 28 -11.13 11.72 2.52
N TYR A 29 -11.00 13.04 2.37
CA TYR A 29 -10.45 13.63 1.15
C TYR A 29 -8.95 13.30 0.98
N THR A 30 -8.17 13.40 2.06
CA THR A 30 -6.72 13.11 2.04
C THR A 30 -6.36 11.63 1.86
N GLU A 31 -7.35 10.73 1.88
CA GLU A 31 -7.16 9.29 1.67
C GLU A 31 -7.29 8.90 0.19
N ARG A 32 -7.72 9.83 -0.69
CA ARG A 32 -8.02 9.51 -2.09
C ARG A 32 -6.77 9.42 -2.96
N PRO A 33 -6.71 8.52 -3.97
CA PRO A 33 -5.60 8.47 -4.91
C PRO A 33 -5.29 9.81 -5.59
N GLU A 34 -6.32 10.60 -5.91
CA GLU A 34 -6.15 11.92 -6.54
C GLU A 34 -5.49 12.94 -5.60
N PHE A 35 -5.69 12.80 -4.28
CA PHE A 35 -4.98 13.62 -3.31
C PHE A 35 -3.50 13.25 -3.28
N CYS A 36 -3.16 11.95 -3.32
CA CYS A 36 -1.77 11.51 -3.39
C CYS A 36 -1.06 12.04 -4.64
N ARG A 37 -1.73 12.01 -5.79
CA ARG A 37 -1.26 12.56 -7.08
C ARG A 37 -1.09 14.10 -7.07
N SER A 38 -1.66 14.82 -6.10
CA SER A 38 -1.55 16.28 -6.06
C SER A 38 -0.09 16.77 -5.94
N CYS A 39 0.81 15.91 -5.47
CA CYS A 39 2.25 16.14 -5.48
C CYS A 39 2.89 15.48 -6.70
N HIS A 40 3.69 16.23 -7.47
CA HIS A 40 4.33 15.70 -8.68
C HIS A 40 5.22 14.47 -8.42
N VAL A 41 5.82 14.37 -7.23
CA VAL A 41 6.69 13.23 -6.86
C VAL A 41 5.94 11.90 -6.80
N MET A 42 4.60 11.93 -6.70
CA MET A 42 3.74 10.75 -6.68
C MET A 42 3.13 10.43 -8.05
N GLU A 43 3.37 11.26 -9.08
CA GLU A 43 2.74 11.12 -10.40
C GLU A 43 3.03 9.75 -11.01
N ASP A 44 4.29 9.31 -11.01
CA ASP A 44 4.69 8.03 -11.61
C ASP A 44 4.02 6.84 -10.91
N ALA A 45 3.99 6.86 -9.57
CA ALA A 45 3.32 5.83 -8.77
C ALA A 45 1.81 5.78 -9.02
N TYR A 46 1.17 6.95 -9.21
CA TYR A 46 -0.24 7.03 -9.56
C TYR A 46 -0.50 6.49 -10.97
N GLN A 47 0.31 6.90 -11.96
CA GLN A 47 0.17 6.45 -13.35
C GLN A 47 0.37 4.94 -13.48
N SER A 48 1.39 4.39 -12.81
CA SER A 48 1.61 2.95 -12.81
C SER A 48 0.40 2.21 -12.21
N TRP A 49 -0.11 2.67 -11.07
CA TRP A 49 -1.28 2.09 -10.39
C TRP A 49 -2.50 2.04 -11.31
N GLN A 50 -2.78 3.11 -12.06
CA GLN A 50 -3.91 3.19 -13.00
C GLN A 50 -3.89 2.11 -14.10
N THR A 51 -2.72 1.57 -14.42
CA THR A 51 -2.55 0.55 -15.46
C THR A 51 -2.65 -0.89 -14.92
N THR A 52 -2.75 -1.06 -13.60
CA THR A 52 -2.76 -2.37 -12.95
C THR A 52 -4.17 -2.89 -12.69
N THR A 53 -4.27 -4.14 -12.25
CA THR A 53 -5.55 -4.73 -11.79
C THR A 53 -6.05 -4.13 -10.48
N HIS A 54 -5.22 -3.36 -9.76
CA HIS A 54 -5.56 -2.73 -8.48
C HIS A 54 -5.96 -1.26 -8.62
N LYS A 55 -6.13 -0.76 -9.86
CA LYS A 55 -6.49 0.63 -10.16
C LYS A 55 -7.82 1.11 -9.56
N ASP A 56 -8.66 0.19 -9.08
CA ASP A 56 -9.95 0.49 -8.45
C ASP A 56 -9.85 0.41 -6.92
N GLU A 57 -8.71 -0.02 -6.38
CA GLU A 57 -8.43 -0.10 -4.94
C GLU A 57 -7.75 1.18 -4.44
N ASN A 58 -8.16 1.66 -3.27
CA ASN A 58 -7.59 2.86 -2.68
C ASN A 58 -6.11 2.63 -2.28
N CYS A 59 -5.25 3.63 -2.47
CA CYS A 59 -3.82 3.54 -2.11
C CYS A 59 -3.59 3.07 -0.66
N LEU A 60 -4.46 3.49 0.26
CA LEU A 60 -4.34 3.19 1.69
C LEU A 60 -4.72 1.76 2.05
N GLU A 61 -5.42 1.02 1.18
CA GLU A 61 -5.67 -0.41 1.41
C GLU A 61 -4.35 -1.19 1.54
N CYS A 62 -3.33 -0.74 0.81
CA CYS A 62 -1.97 -1.27 0.89
C CYS A 62 -1.03 -0.43 1.76
N HIS A 63 -1.12 0.90 1.69
CA HIS A 63 -0.13 1.79 2.32
C HIS A 63 -0.46 2.26 3.75
N ALA A 64 -1.60 1.89 4.32
CA ALA A 64 -1.97 2.24 5.70
C ALA A 64 -2.24 1.01 6.58
N ASP A 65 -1.95 1.13 7.88
CA ASP A 65 -2.45 0.17 8.86
C ASP A 65 -3.96 0.32 9.08
N GLU A 66 -4.61 -0.72 9.58
CA GLU A 66 -6.04 -0.65 9.90
C GLU A 66 -6.32 0.10 11.19
N GLY A 67 -7.59 0.52 11.32
CA GLY A 67 -8.09 1.17 12.52
C GLY A 67 -7.52 2.57 12.74
N LEU A 68 -7.85 3.13 13.90
CA LEU A 68 -7.48 4.51 14.24
C LEU A 68 -5.97 4.71 14.35
N ILE A 69 -5.24 3.71 14.85
CA ILE A 69 -3.78 3.79 14.97
C ILE A 69 -3.15 3.88 13.59
N GLY A 70 -3.60 3.08 12.63
CA GLY A 70 -3.10 3.14 11.26
C GLY A 70 -3.42 4.44 10.56
N LEU A 71 -4.64 4.96 10.78
CA LEU A 71 -5.03 6.28 10.29
C LEU A 71 -4.10 7.39 10.81
N VAL A 72 -3.73 7.36 12.10
CA VAL A 72 -2.79 8.33 12.67
C VAL A 72 -1.40 8.16 12.09
N LYS A 73 -0.90 6.93 12.00
CA LYS A 73 0.43 6.63 11.45
C LYS A 73 0.57 7.12 10.01
N VAL A 74 -0.40 6.82 9.14
CA VAL A 74 -0.33 7.22 7.73
C VAL A 74 -0.40 8.74 7.57
N LYS A 75 -1.14 9.45 8.43
CA LYS A 75 -1.18 10.93 8.41
C LYS A 75 0.11 11.56 8.90
N LEU A 76 0.76 10.97 9.91
CA LEU A 76 2.09 11.39 10.34
C LEU A 76 3.14 11.13 9.23
N ALA A 77 3.06 9.99 8.55
CA ALA A 77 3.91 9.69 7.40
C ALA A 77 3.69 10.69 6.26
N GLY A 78 2.44 11.02 5.92
CA GLY A 78 2.11 12.04 4.92
C GLY A 78 2.61 13.44 5.30
N THR A 79 2.57 13.79 6.59
CA THR A 79 3.14 15.06 7.09
C THR A 79 4.65 15.09 6.92
N LYS A 80 5.33 13.96 7.17
CA LYS A 80 6.77 13.82 6.90
C LYS A 80 7.08 13.97 5.42
N GLN A 81 6.28 13.39 4.53
CA GLN A 81 6.44 13.54 3.08
C GLN A 81 6.25 15.01 2.64
N LEU A 82 5.22 15.69 3.17
CA LEU A 82 5.02 17.12 2.92
C LEU A 82 6.25 17.94 3.34
N TYR A 83 6.80 17.66 4.53
CA TYR A 83 8.02 18.32 4.99
C TYR A 83 9.20 18.08 4.03
N GLN A 84 9.39 16.84 3.55
CA GLN A 84 10.44 16.51 2.58
C GLN A 84 10.29 17.28 1.27
N VAL A 85 9.07 17.37 0.75
CA VAL A 85 8.79 18.13 -0.49
C VAL A 85 9.02 19.63 -0.29
N VAL A 86 8.50 20.22 0.79
CA VAL A 86 8.62 21.67 1.04
C VAL A 86 10.07 22.08 1.31
N THR A 87 10.86 21.21 1.94
CA THR A 87 12.28 21.46 2.21
C THR A 87 13.23 21.00 1.10
N ASN A 88 12.70 20.48 -0.01
CA ASN A 88 13.46 19.91 -1.12
C ASN A 88 14.43 18.79 -0.69
N ASN A 89 14.05 18.01 0.33
CA ASN A 89 14.79 16.86 0.86
C ASN A 89 14.07 15.54 0.54
N VAL A 90 13.67 15.38 -0.72
CA VAL A 90 13.05 14.14 -1.23
C VAL A 90 14.15 13.10 -1.47
N PRO A 91 14.00 11.86 -1.00
CA PRO A 91 14.98 10.81 -1.28
C PRO A 91 15.04 10.50 -2.77
N GLU A 92 16.21 10.10 -3.27
CA GLU A 92 16.41 9.71 -4.67
C GLU A 92 15.47 8.56 -5.08
N LYS A 93 15.23 7.63 -4.15
CA LYS A 93 14.28 6.53 -4.33
C LYS A 93 13.18 6.61 -3.28
N ILE A 94 11.93 6.61 -3.73
CA ILE A 94 10.76 6.55 -2.87
C ILE A 94 10.32 5.09 -2.77
N GLU A 95 10.57 4.48 -1.62
CA GLU A 95 10.15 3.11 -1.35
C GLU A 95 9.15 3.08 -0.21
N ALA A 96 8.15 2.20 -0.34
CA ALA A 96 7.19 1.90 0.71
C ALA A 96 7.23 0.41 1.00
N HIS A 97 7.29 0.07 2.28
CA HIS A 97 7.14 -1.32 2.71
C HIS A 97 5.64 -1.67 2.79
N VAL A 98 5.23 -2.65 2.00
CA VAL A 98 3.86 -3.21 2.01
C VAL A 98 3.97 -4.66 2.51
N PRO A 99 3.56 -4.94 3.76
CA PRO A 99 3.68 -6.27 4.33
C PRO A 99 2.59 -7.21 3.79
N SER A 100 2.84 -8.52 3.82
CA SER A 100 1.97 -9.56 3.24
C SER A 100 0.56 -9.54 3.82
N GLU A 101 0.39 -9.09 5.06
CA GLU A 101 -0.90 -8.92 5.71
C GLU A 101 -1.82 -7.98 4.91
N ARG A 102 -1.28 -7.06 4.11
CA ARG A 102 -2.07 -6.19 3.21
C ARG A 102 -2.68 -6.99 2.06
N CYS A 103 -1.90 -7.91 1.49
CA CYS A 103 -2.31 -8.71 0.34
C CYS A 103 -3.35 -9.76 0.76
N ILE A 104 -3.10 -10.47 1.87
CA ILE A 104 -3.94 -11.60 2.28
C ILE A 104 -5.33 -11.19 2.76
N LYS A 105 -5.61 -9.91 3.04
CA LYS A 105 -6.98 -9.43 3.32
C LYS A 105 -7.96 -9.69 2.18
N CYS A 106 -7.48 -9.53 0.95
CA CYS A 106 -8.28 -9.77 -0.25
C CYS A 106 -7.91 -11.10 -0.92
N HIS A 107 -6.73 -11.66 -0.62
CA HIS A 107 -6.19 -12.88 -1.21
C HIS A 107 -6.00 -14.03 -0.18
N GLU A 108 -6.95 -14.21 0.74
CA GLU A 108 -6.86 -15.17 1.86
C GLU A 108 -6.51 -16.60 1.41
N GLU A 109 -7.07 -17.03 0.28
CA GLU A 109 -6.93 -18.41 -0.23
C GLU A 109 -5.56 -18.71 -0.89
N VAL A 110 -4.74 -17.68 -1.15
CA VAL A 110 -3.45 -17.84 -1.84
C VAL A 110 -2.38 -18.47 -0.94
N ASN A 111 -2.59 -18.48 0.38
CA ASN A 111 -1.60 -18.86 1.39
C ASN A 111 -1.14 -20.33 1.35
N LYS A 112 -1.82 -21.20 0.61
CA LYS A 112 -1.47 -22.64 0.54
C LYS A 112 -0.53 -22.94 -0.62
N VAL A 113 -1.09 -23.33 -1.76
CA VAL A 113 -0.36 -23.67 -2.97
C VAL A 113 -1.07 -23.04 -4.15
N SER A 114 -0.37 -22.23 -4.93
CA SER A 114 -0.87 -21.70 -6.20
C SER A 114 -0.28 -22.49 -7.37
N LYS A 115 -1.03 -22.56 -8.48
CA LYS A 115 -0.55 -23.13 -9.74
C LYS A 115 -0.56 -22.05 -10.82
N VAL A 116 0.59 -21.85 -11.47
CA VAL A 116 0.74 -20.95 -12.61
C VAL A 116 1.31 -21.75 -13.78
N GLY A 117 0.45 -22.09 -14.76
CA GLY A 117 0.83 -23.02 -15.82
C GLY A 117 1.20 -24.38 -15.24
N SER A 118 2.40 -24.90 -15.53
CA SER A 118 2.91 -26.14 -14.93
C SER A 118 3.58 -25.93 -13.57
N ILE A 119 3.81 -24.69 -13.14
CA ILE A 119 4.54 -24.39 -11.90
C ILE A 119 3.60 -24.47 -10.69
N LYS A 120 4.03 -25.15 -9.62
CA LYS A 120 3.35 -25.19 -8.32
C LYS A 120 4.19 -24.43 -7.29
N ILE A 121 3.60 -23.41 -6.65
CA ILE A 121 4.28 -22.59 -5.64
C ILE A 121 3.63 -22.82 -4.27
N PRO A 122 4.33 -23.44 -3.31
CA PRO A 122 3.84 -23.55 -1.94
C PRO A 122 4.12 -22.25 -1.18
N HIS A 123 3.16 -21.31 -1.18
CA HIS A 123 3.33 -20.00 -0.55
C HIS A 123 3.61 -20.12 0.95
N GLN A 124 2.94 -21.04 1.64
CA GLN A 124 3.15 -21.27 3.07
C GLN A 124 4.64 -21.51 3.39
N ASN A 125 5.31 -22.39 2.65
CA ASN A 125 6.73 -22.70 2.87
C ASN A 125 7.66 -21.50 2.63
N HIS A 126 7.28 -20.56 1.78
CA HIS A 126 8.05 -19.34 1.53
C HIS A 126 7.78 -18.30 2.62
N MET A 127 6.53 -18.14 3.03
CA MET A 127 6.14 -17.22 4.10
C MET A 127 6.70 -17.65 5.46
N GLU A 128 6.76 -18.95 5.76
CA GLU A 128 7.39 -19.49 6.97
C GLU A 128 8.90 -19.18 7.04
N LYS A 129 9.53 -18.86 5.90
CA LYS A 129 10.92 -18.38 5.82
C LYS A 129 11.04 -16.85 5.94
N GLY A 130 9.94 -16.15 6.21
CA GLY A 130 9.89 -14.69 6.32
C GLY A 130 9.89 -13.96 4.98
N LEU A 131 9.51 -14.63 3.88
CA LEU A 131 9.40 -13.98 2.58
C LEU A 131 8.04 -13.32 2.42
N GLU A 132 8.05 -12.02 2.11
CA GLU A 132 6.85 -11.23 1.86
C GLU A 132 6.32 -11.46 0.43
N CYS A 133 5.02 -11.25 0.19
CA CYS A 133 4.40 -11.37 -1.13
C CYS A 133 5.17 -10.56 -2.19
N THR A 134 5.55 -9.33 -1.85
CA THR A 134 6.27 -8.38 -2.71
C THR A 134 7.70 -8.80 -3.04
N THR A 135 8.27 -9.81 -2.34
CA THR A 135 9.57 -10.39 -2.70
C THR A 135 9.56 -10.99 -4.09
N CYS A 136 8.45 -11.67 -4.43
CA CYS A 136 8.25 -12.27 -5.74
C CYS A 136 7.34 -11.42 -6.63
N HIS A 137 6.30 -10.83 -6.03
CA HIS A 137 5.33 -9.98 -6.68
C HIS A 137 5.65 -8.48 -6.48
N ALA A 138 6.87 -8.08 -6.85
CA ALA A 138 7.37 -6.71 -6.60
C ALA A 138 6.62 -5.64 -7.42
N ASP A 139 6.18 -5.99 -8.63
CA ASP A 139 5.64 -5.06 -9.63
C ASP A 139 4.11 -5.16 -9.76
N VAL A 140 3.39 -5.46 -8.66
CA VAL A 140 1.92 -5.63 -8.72
C VAL A 140 1.20 -4.31 -8.98
N VAL A 141 1.69 -3.22 -8.38
CA VAL A 141 1.04 -1.89 -8.40
C VAL A 141 1.95 -0.80 -8.97
N HIS A 142 3.24 -0.86 -8.67
CA HIS A 142 4.23 0.13 -9.10
C HIS A 142 5.28 -0.46 -10.03
N ALA A 143 4.81 -1.08 -11.12
CA ALA A 143 5.68 -1.72 -12.09
C ALA A 143 6.47 -0.71 -12.93
N GLU A 144 7.79 -0.92 -13.07
CA GLU A 144 8.59 -0.22 -14.10
C GLU A 144 8.18 -0.60 -15.53
N SER A 145 7.51 -1.77 -15.71
CA SER A 145 6.95 -2.18 -16.99
C SER A 145 5.61 -2.90 -16.85
N LEU A 146 4.67 -2.63 -17.77
CA LEU A 146 3.32 -3.22 -17.84
C LEU A 146 3.29 -4.76 -17.96
N LYS A 147 4.45 -5.43 -18.06
CA LYS A 147 4.55 -6.85 -18.43
C LYS A 147 4.69 -7.83 -17.27
N SER A 148 4.90 -7.37 -16.02
CA SER A 148 5.35 -8.30 -14.97
C SER A 148 4.50 -8.29 -13.70
N THR A 149 3.21 -8.59 -13.82
CA THR A 149 2.37 -8.93 -12.65
C THR A 149 2.68 -10.31 -12.06
N LYS A 150 3.48 -11.13 -12.77
CA LYS A 150 3.86 -12.49 -12.35
C LYS A 150 5.37 -12.58 -12.19
N PRO A 151 5.87 -13.30 -11.16
CA PRO A 151 7.29 -13.57 -11.02
C PRO A 151 7.81 -14.33 -12.24
N ASP A 152 8.97 -13.94 -12.75
CA ASP A 152 9.68 -14.70 -13.76
C ASP A 152 10.60 -15.76 -13.14
N MET A 153 11.24 -16.58 -13.96
CA MET A 153 12.17 -17.61 -13.48
C MET A 153 13.41 -16.99 -12.79
N ASN A 154 13.79 -15.76 -13.15
CA ASN A 154 14.93 -15.09 -12.52
C ASN A 154 14.63 -14.74 -11.07
N THR A 155 13.38 -14.42 -10.73
CA THR A 155 12.96 -14.25 -9.33
C THR A 155 13.19 -15.52 -8.52
N CYS A 156 12.84 -16.70 -9.07
CA CYS A 156 13.12 -17.98 -8.42
C CYS A 156 14.63 -18.23 -8.28
N ALA A 157 15.39 -17.88 -9.33
CA ALA A 157 16.84 -18.06 -9.40
C ALA A 157 17.63 -17.26 -8.34
N LYS A 158 17.01 -16.25 -7.72
CA LYS A 158 17.62 -15.51 -6.61
C LYS A 158 17.93 -16.40 -5.41
N CYS A 159 17.16 -17.48 -5.21
CA CYS A 159 17.29 -18.39 -4.07
C CYS A 159 17.38 -19.87 -4.45
N HIS A 160 16.81 -20.26 -5.60
CA HIS A 160 16.77 -21.65 -6.06
C HIS A 160 17.73 -21.89 -7.22
N ASP A 161 18.34 -23.07 -7.26
CA ASP A 161 19.14 -23.50 -8.41
C ASP A 161 18.23 -23.95 -9.56
N VAL A 162 17.97 -23.03 -10.49
CA VAL A 162 17.12 -23.25 -11.67
C VAL A 162 17.89 -23.71 -12.90
N LYS A 163 19.21 -23.89 -12.81
CA LYS A 163 20.05 -24.32 -13.94
C LYS A 163 20.19 -25.83 -14.04
N ASP A 164 19.97 -26.56 -12.93
CA ASP A 164 19.97 -28.02 -12.90
C ASP A 164 18.68 -28.58 -13.52
N ILE A 165 18.79 -29.03 -14.77
CA ILE A 165 17.67 -29.57 -15.55
C ILE A 165 17.01 -30.81 -14.91
N ASN A 166 17.72 -31.51 -14.02
CA ASN A 166 17.17 -32.69 -13.35
C ASN A 166 16.22 -32.31 -12.20
N LYS A 167 16.21 -31.04 -11.77
CA LYS A 167 15.38 -30.54 -10.68
C LYS A 167 14.13 -29.78 -11.16
N CYS A 168 13.92 -29.66 -12.47
CA CYS A 168 12.75 -28.98 -13.04
C CYS A 168 11.41 -29.50 -12.47
N ALA A 169 11.30 -30.82 -12.26
CA ALA A 169 10.09 -31.46 -11.74
C ALA A 169 9.75 -31.09 -10.28
N GLN A 170 10.68 -30.47 -9.54
CA GLN A 170 10.41 -30.00 -8.17
C GLN A 170 9.42 -28.82 -8.16
N CYS A 171 9.42 -28.03 -9.24
CA CYS A 171 8.53 -26.89 -9.39
C CYS A 171 7.48 -27.12 -10.48
N HIS A 172 7.82 -27.88 -11.53
CA HIS A 172 6.95 -28.14 -12.67
C HIS A 172 6.26 -29.51 -12.58
N GLY A 173 4.96 -29.57 -12.92
CA GLY A 173 4.24 -30.82 -13.16
C GLY A 173 2.80 -30.60 -13.56
#